data_AF-A0A940A9T6-F1
#
_entry.id   AF-A0A940A9T6-F1
#
_cell.length_a   1.000
_cell.length_b   1.000
_cell.length_c   1.000
_cell.angle_alpha   90.00
_cell.angle_beta   90.00
_cell.angle_gamma   90.00
#
_symmetry.space_group_name_H-M   'P 1'
#
loop_
_entity.id
_entity.type
_entity.pdbx_description
1 polymer ?
#
loop_
_entity_poly.entity_id
_entity_poly.type
_entity_poly.pdbx_seq_one_letter_code
_entity_poly.pdbx_strand_id
1 'polypeptide(L)'
;MKTSTITSACYLAMVRRGCAHLSASKDVINDLNVFPIPDGDTGDNMFMTINSGCQNATLTESLGETAKSISSGMLLGARGNSGVILSRIFAGIGKGLEGAETADLSAFKAAMAAGVEESYKAVSVPVEGTILTVFREGVQKAAEKPADTLEDYFAALIPEMEVSLEHTPDLLPTLKEAGVIDSGGAGILSIVRGMAEALDATDDVELPDNPAPESAHGPVNLNAFTENDELEFGYCTEFLLRLQTSKVDLD
;
A
#
# COMPACT_ATOMS: atom_id res chain seq x y z
N MET A 1 -14.81 7.02 -21.70
CA MET A 1 -16.14 6.49 -21.29
C MET A 1 -16.17 6.56 -19.79
N LYS A 2 -17.30 6.89 -19.14
CA LYS A 2 -17.33 6.84 -17.67
C LYS A 2 -17.52 5.41 -17.19
N THR A 3 -16.73 4.99 -16.21
CA THR A 3 -16.68 3.63 -15.69
C THR A 3 -17.67 3.47 -14.54
N SER A 4 -18.70 2.67 -14.77
CA SER A 4 -19.75 2.37 -13.78
C SER A 4 -19.48 1.10 -12.97
N THR A 5 -18.58 0.24 -13.46
CA THR A 5 -18.35 -1.10 -12.91
C THR A 5 -16.89 -1.49 -13.05
N ILE A 6 -16.32 -2.00 -11.97
CA ILE A 6 -14.97 -2.57 -11.89
C ILE A 6 -15.06 -4.07 -12.21
N THR A 7 -14.38 -4.48 -13.26
CA THR A 7 -14.10 -5.89 -13.57
C THR A 7 -12.73 -6.29 -13.01
N SER A 8 -12.43 -7.59 -12.99
CA SER A 8 -11.09 -8.09 -12.62
C SER A 8 -9.96 -7.43 -13.43
N ALA A 9 -10.16 -7.26 -14.74
CA ALA A 9 -9.18 -6.64 -15.62
C ALA A 9 -9.00 -5.15 -15.30
N CYS A 10 -10.11 -4.43 -15.06
CA CYS A 10 -10.08 -3.03 -14.64
C CYS A 10 -9.32 -2.88 -13.31
N TYR A 11 -9.64 -3.70 -12.31
CA TYR A 11 -8.97 -3.63 -11.01
C TYR A 11 -7.47 -3.94 -11.11
N LEU A 12 -7.09 -4.98 -11.85
CA LEU A 12 -5.68 -5.30 -12.08
C LEU A 12 -4.96 -4.13 -12.79
N ALA A 13 -5.57 -3.52 -13.81
CA ALA A 13 -5.01 -2.35 -14.48
C ALA A 13 -4.84 -1.16 -13.51
N MET A 14 -5.84 -0.88 -12.66
CA MET A 14 -5.74 0.15 -11.62
C MET A 14 -4.54 -0.08 -10.70
N VAL A 15 -4.37 -1.30 -10.18
CA VAL A 15 -3.24 -1.61 -9.28
C VAL A 15 -1.90 -1.52 -10.01
N ARG A 16 -1.81 -1.98 -11.26
CA ARG A 16 -0.57 -1.88 -12.07
C ARG A 16 -0.19 -0.44 -12.37
N ARG A 17 -1.16 0.43 -12.67
CA ARG A 17 -0.90 1.87 -12.85
C ARG A 17 -0.52 2.54 -11.56
N GLY A 18 -1.16 2.18 -10.44
CA GLY A 18 -0.73 2.61 -9.10
C GLY A 18 0.72 2.19 -8.81
N CYS A 19 1.12 0.97 -9.19
CA CYS A 19 2.49 0.48 -9.06
C CYS A 19 3.49 1.32 -9.89
N ALA A 20 3.17 1.58 -11.16
CA ALA A 20 4.02 2.36 -12.05
C ALA A 20 4.16 3.82 -11.58
N HIS A 21 3.05 4.43 -11.15
CA HIS A 21 3.06 5.80 -10.62
C HIS A 21 3.88 5.89 -9.33
N LEU A 22 3.76 4.90 -8.44
CA LEU A 22 4.61 4.81 -7.25
C LEU A 22 6.08 4.67 -7.63
N SER A 23 6.42 3.78 -8.56
CA SER A 23 7.78 3.57 -9.05
C SER A 23 8.43 4.86 -9.55
N ALA A 24 7.68 5.66 -10.32
CA ALA A 24 8.15 6.95 -10.84
C ALA A 24 8.35 8.03 -9.75
N SER A 25 7.74 7.86 -8.58
CA SER A 25 7.77 8.83 -7.48
C SER A 25 8.54 8.37 -6.25
N LYS A 26 9.05 7.13 -6.23
CA LYS A 26 9.60 6.48 -5.02
C LYS A 26 10.80 7.24 -4.43
N ASP A 27 11.67 7.80 -5.26
CA ASP A 27 12.84 8.55 -4.79
C ASP A 27 12.41 9.85 -4.10
N VAL A 28 11.40 10.53 -4.63
CA VAL A 28 10.81 11.72 -4.00
C VAL A 28 10.14 11.35 -2.66
N ILE A 29 9.52 10.17 -2.58
CA ILE A 29 8.91 9.68 -1.34
C ILE A 29 9.98 9.30 -0.31
N ASN A 30 11.10 8.74 -0.75
CA ASN A 30 12.25 8.43 0.09
C ASN A 30 12.83 9.70 0.72
N ASP A 31 12.90 10.81 -0.01
CA ASP A 31 13.37 12.11 0.50
C ASP A 31 12.47 12.69 1.62
N LEU A 32 11.21 12.26 1.70
CA LEU A 32 10.27 12.65 2.77
C LEU A 32 10.42 11.81 4.05
N ASN A 33 11.13 10.68 3.97
CA ASN A 33 11.18 9.71 5.06
C ASN A 33 12.06 10.19 6.21
N VAL A 34 11.42 10.83 7.19
CA VAL A 34 12.06 11.32 8.42
C VAL A 34 11.46 10.70 9.69
N PHE A 35 10.41 9.87 9.55
CA PHE A 35 9.65 9.29 10.67
C PHE A 35 9.27 7.83 10.37
N PRO A 36 9.35 6.91 11.36
CA PRO A 36 9.98 7.09 12.67
C PRO A 36 11.52 7.05 12.59
N ILE A 37 12.07 6.53 11.49
CA ILE A 37 13.50 6.37 11.25
C ILE A 37 13.82 7.00 9.89
N PRO A 38 14.78 7.93 9.81
CA PRO A 38 15.17 8.58 8.56
C PRO A 38 16.12 7.68 7.74
N ASP A 39 15.67 6.48 7.38
CA ASP A 39 16.43 5.50 6.59
C ASP A 39 16.23 5.66 5.08
N GLY A 40 15.33 6.56 4.66
CA GLY A 40 15.18 6.94 3.25
C GLY A 40 14.68 5.82 2.35
N ASP A 41 13.95 4.83 2.88
CA ASP A 41 13.55 3.64 2.12
C ASP A 41 12.02 3.46 1.93
N THR A 42 11.20 4.39 2.44
CA THR A 42 9.74 4.23 2.46
C THR A 42 9.14 3.97 1.06
N GLY A 43 9.58 4.73 0.06
CA GLY A 43 9.14 4.60 -1.33
C GLY A 43 9.56 3.26 -1.93
N ASP A 44 10.79 2.81 -1.68
CA ASP A 44 11.26 1.49 -2.13
C ASP A 44 10.50 0.35 -1.47
N ASN A 45 10.27 0.43 -0.17
CA ASN A 45 9.51 -0.55 0.62
C ASN A 45 8.07 -0.69 0.11
N MET A 46 7.39 0.43 -0.13
CA MET A 46 6.04 0.43 -0.70
C MET A 46 6.04 -0.08 -2.14
N PHE A 47 7.01 0.32 -2.97
CA PHE A 47 7.13 -0.12 -4.36
C PHE A 47 7.35 -1.63 -4.47
N MET A 48 8.31 -2.19 -3.73
CA MET A 48 8.56 -3.64 -3.70
C MET A 48 7.30 -4.41 -3.29
N THR A 49 6.54 -3.88 -2.33
CA THR A 49 5.30 -4.48 -1.85
C THR A 49 4.22 -4.53 -2.93
N ILE A 50 3.86 -3.38 -3.54
CA ILE A 50 2.81 -3.34 -4.57
C ILE A 50 3.24 -4.09 -5.84
N ASN A 51 4.53 -4.03 -6.19
CA ASN A 51 5.07 -4.74 -7.34
C ASN A 51 5.01 -6.25 -7.14
N SER A 52 5.33 -6.76 -5.94
CA SER A 52 5.11 -8.17 -5.59
C SER A 52 3.63 -8.57 -5.76
N GLY A 53 2.70 -7.72 -5.37
CA GLY A 53 1.27 -7.91 -5.61
C GLY A 53 0.93 -8.03 -7.11
N CYS A 54 1.49 -7.14 -7.93
CA CYS A 54 1.27 -7.12 -9.38
C CYS A 54 1.89 -8.34 -10.08
N GLN A 55 3.07 -8.77 -9.66
CA GLN A 55 3.79 -9.93 -10.22
C GLN A 55 3.10 -11.26 -9.89
N ASN A 56 2.48 -11.36 -8.71
CA ASN A 56 1.77 -12.56 -8.25
C ASN A 56 0.25 -12.50 -8.54
N ALA A 57 -0.21 -11.50 -9.27
CA ALA A 57 -1.62 -11.35 -9.59
C ALA A 57 -2.08 -12.46 -10.55
N THR A 58 -3.17 -13.13 -10.18
CA THR A 58 -3.87 -14.08 -11.04
C THR A 58 -5.17 -13.44 -11.51
N LEU A 59 -5.27 -13.14 -12.80
CA LEU A 59 -6.50 -12.64 -13.39
C LEU A 59 -7.52 -13.78 -13.54
N THR A 60 -8.67 -13.66 -12.89
CA THR A 60 -9.80 -14.59 -13.02
C THR A 60 -11.09 -13.85 -13.38
N GLU A 61 -12.16 -14.58 -13.69
CA GLU A 61 -13.48 -13.97 -13.91
C GLU A 61 -14.05 -13.36 -12.61
N SER A 62 -13.60 -13.81 -11.44
CA SER A 62 -13.98 -13.22 -10.16
C SER A 62 -13.04 -12.06 -9.80
N LEU A 63 -13.64 -10.87 -9.66
CA LEU A 63 -12.95 -9.70 -9.10
C LEU A 63 -12.39 -10.00 -7.71
N GLY A 64 -13.16 -10.68 -6.86
CA GLY A 64 -12.73 -11.03 -5.50
C GLY A 64 -11.51 -11.93 -5.47
N GLU A 65 -11.47 -12.97 -6.31
CA GLU A 65 -10.29 -13.84 -6.41
C GLU A 65 -9.06 -13.11 -6.96
N THR A 66 -9.27 -12.26 -7.98
CA THR A 66 -8.20 -11.43 -8.54
C THR A 66 -7.64 -10.49 -7.46
N ALA A 67 -8.50 -9.79 -6.73
CA ALA A 67 -8.09 -8.89 -5.64
C ALA A 67 -7.37 -9.63 -4.51
N LYS A 68 -7.84 -10.83 -4.15
CA LYS A 68 -7.19 -11.69 -3.14
C LYS A 68 -5.79 -12.14 -3.57
N SER A 69 -5.59 -12.47 -4.85
CA SER A 69 -4.28 -12.87 -5.37
C SER A 69 -3.27 -11.72 -5.26
N ILE A 70 -3.69 -10.51 -5.64
CA ILE A 70 -2.90 -9.28 -5.53
C ILE A 70 -2.53 -9.02 -4.07
N SER A 71 -3.51 -9.00 -3.17
CA SER A 71 -3.25 -8.71 -1.75
C SER A 71 -2.36 -9.77 -1.09
N SER A 72 -2.49 -11.03 -1.49
CA SER A 72 -1.62 -12.12 -1.01
C SER A 72 -0.19 -11.93 -1.48
N GLY A 73 0.01 -11.54 -2.75
CA GLY A 73 1.33 -11.20 -3.29
C GLY A 73 1.96 -10.00 -2.58
N MET A 74 1.18 -8.97 -2.27
CA MET A 74 1.65 -7.83 -1.47
C MET A 74 2.05 -8.27 -0.06
N LEU A 75 1.25 -9.11 0.59
CA LEU A 75 1.56 -9.58 1.95
C LEU A 75 2.86 -10.42 1.99
N LEU A 76 3.08 -11.29 1.00
CA LEU A 76 4.28 -12.12 0.92
C LEU A 76 5.54 -11.32 0.55
N GLY A 77 5.38 -10.24 -0.20
CA GLY A 77 6.46 -9.34 -0.60
C GLY A 77 6.55 -8.06 0.21
N ALA A 78 5.81 -7.95 1.32
CA ALA A 78 5.80 -6.75 2.14
C ALA A 78 7.19 -6.47 2.70
N ARG A 79 7.61 -5.21 2.66
CA ARG A 79 8.90 -4.72 3.16
C ARG A 79 8.69 -3.49 4.02
N GLY A 80 9.26 -3.49 5.21
CA GLY A 80 9.19 -2.35 6.12
C GLY A 80 7.77 -2.08 6.61
N ASN A 81 7.67 -1.20 7.59
CA ASN A 81 6.37 -0.84 8.18
C ASN A 81 5.40 -0.28 7.13
N SER A 82 5.90 0.54 6.20
CA SER A 82 5.10 1.14 5.12
C SER A 82 4.55 0.08 4.16
N GLY A 83 5.36 -0.91 3.78
CA GLY A 83 4.93 -2.04 2.96
C GLY A 83 3.96 -2.97 3.69
N VAL A 84 4.20 -3.26 4.97
CA VAL A 84 3.27 -4.06 5.78
C VAL A 84 1.91 -3.36 5.86
N ILE A 85 1.85 -2.07 6.18
CA ILE A 85 0.59 -1.33 6.25
C ILE A 85 -0.10 -1.29 4.88
N LEU A 86 0.64 -1.03 3.80
CA LEU A 86 0.12 -1.05 2.43
C LEU A 86 -0.51 -2.41 2.09
N SER A 87 0.15 -3.51 2.44
CA SER A 87 -0.38 -4.86 2.20
C SER A 87 -1.71 -5.10 2.93
N ARG A 88 -1.90 -4.47 4.10
CA ARG A 88 -3.12 -4.59 4.92
C ARG A 88 -4.26 -3.75 4.37
N ILE A 89 -3.97 -2.56 3.84
CA ILE A 89 -4.94 -1.77 3.09
C ILE A 89 -5.51 -2.61 1.94
N PHE A 90 -4.64 -3.18 1.10
CA PHE A 90 -5.07 -4.00 -0.03
C PHE A 90 -5.72 -5.32 0.38
N ALA A 91 -5.32 -5.92 1.50
CA ALA A 91 -6.00 -7.09 2.06
C ALA A 91 -7.44 -6.75 2.50
N GLY A 92 -7.65 -5.59 3.12
CA GLY A 92 -8.99 -5.12 3.49
C GLY A 92 -9.86 -4.82 2.25
N ILE A 93 -9.29 -4.19 1.21
CA ILE A 93 -9.98 -3.98 -0.07
C ILE A 93 -10.36 -5.34 -0.69
N GLY A 94 -9.42 -6.28 -0.76
CA GLY A 94 -9.67 -7.63 -1.29
C GLY A 94 -10.77 -8.37 -0.52
N LYS A 95 -10.83 -8.20 0.81
CA LYS A 95 -11.91 -8.74 1.65
C LYS A 95 -13.25 -8.09 1.35
N GLY A 96 -13.29 -6.77 1.12
CA GLY A 96 -14.53 -6.08 0.74
C GLY A 96 -15.05 -6.49 -0.65
N LEU A 97 -14.20 -7.05 -1.50
CA LEU A 97 -14.54 -7.58 -2.83
C LEU A 97 -14.74 -9.11 -2.83
N GLU A 98 -14.65 -9.78 -1.69
CA GLU A 98 -14.71 -11.24 -1.61
C GLU A 98 -16.03 -11.78 -2.20
N GLY A 99 -15.92 -12.77 -3.10
CA GLY A 99 -17.06 -13.39 -3.78
C GLY A 99 -17.70 -12.54 -4.89
N ALA A 100 -17.20 -11.33 -5.16
CA ALA A 100 -17.71 -10.49 -6.25
C ALA A 100 -17.16 -10.94 -7.62
N GLU A 101 -18.02 -10.98 -8.64
CA GLU A 101 -17.61 -11.08 -10.05
C GLU A 101 -17.19 -9.71 -10.59
N THR A 102 -17.95 -8.68 -10.23
CA THR A 102 -17.68 -7.27 -10.53
C THR A 102 -18.11 -6.39 -9.35
N ALA A 103 -17.66 -5.14 -9.31
CA ALA A 103 -18.07 -4.18 -8.28
C ALA A 103 -18.59 -2.89 -8.91
N ASP A 104 -19.77 -2.43 -8.50
CA ASP A 104 -20.21 -1.07 -8.79
C ASP A 104 -19.53 -0.05 -7.85
N LEU A 105 -19.86 1.22 -8.03
CA LEU A 105 -19.32 2.29 -7.18
C LEU A 105 -19.58 2.07 -5.68
N SER A 106 -20.75 1.55 -5.32
CA SER A 106 -21.11 1.32 -3.91
C SER A 106 -20.27 0.19 -3.31
N ALA A 107 -20.12 -0.91 -4.02
CA ALA A 107 -19.27 -2.03 -3.63
C ALA A 107 -17.80 -1.60 -3.54
N PHE A 108 -17.32 -0.78 -4.48
CA PHE A 108 -15.95 -0.26 -4.43
C PHE A 108 -15.71 0.68 -3.23
N LYS A 109 -16.63 1.61 -2.94
CA LYS A 109 -16.55 2.46 -1.75
C LYS A 109 -16.51 1.62 -0.46
N ALA A 110 -17.35 0.58 -0.37
CA ALA A 110 -17.35 -0.35 0.76
C ALA A 110 -16.02 -1.11 0.89
N ALA A 111 -15.41 -1.53 -0.23
CA ALA A 111 -14.10 -2.17 -0.23
C ALA A 111 -12.98 -1.23 0.24
N MET A 112 -12.99 0.03 -0.20
CA MET A 112 -12.04 1.04 0.28
C MET A 112 -12.18 1.26 1.80
N ALA A 113 -13.41 1.32 2.33
CA ALA A 113 -13.66 1.41 3.76
C ALA A 113 -13.18 0.16 4.53
N ALA A 114 -13.34 -1.04 3.95
CA ALA A 114 -12.77 -2.26 4.53
C ALA A 114 -11.23 -2.23 4.56
N GLY A 115 -10.59 -1.60 3.56
CA GLY A 115 -9.16 -1.30 3.56
C GLY A 115 -8.72 -0.46 4.77
N VAL A 116 -9.48 0.59 5.09
CA VAL A 116 -9.24 1.45 6.27
C VAL A 116 -9.35 0.64 7.55
N GLU A 117 -10.40 -0.17 7.70
CA GLU A 117 -10.57 -0.97 8.91
C GLU A 117 -9.44 -1.98 9.11
N GLU A 118 -9.02 -2.66 8.05
CA GLU A 118 -7.98 -3.68 8.11
C GLU A 118 -6.61 -3.08 8.42
N SER A 119 -6.29 -1.92 7.84
CA SER A 119 -5.00 -1.26 8.11
C SER A 119 -4.87 -0.81 9.57
N TYR A 120 -5.94 -0.30 10.17
CA TYR A 120 -5.93 0.07 11.60
C TYR A 120 -5.86 -1.16 12.52
N LYS A 121 -6.51 -2.27 12.17
CA LYS A 121 -6.45 -3.53 12.95
C LYS A 121 -5.06 -4.17 12.93
N ALA A 122 -4.29 -3.94 11.87
CA ALA A 122 -2.97 -4.52 11.71
C ALA A 122 -1.87 -3.86 12.55
N VAL A 123 -2.14 -2.69 13.13
CA VAL A 123 -1.19 -1.91 13.92
C VAL A 123 -1.64 -1.87 15.38
N SER A 124 -0.82 -2.37 16.30
CA SER A 124 -1.15 -2.41 17.74
C SER A 124 -1.39 -1.02 18.35
N VAL A 125 -0.64 -0.01 17.88
CA VAL A 125 -0.78 1.39 18.28
C VAL A 125 -0.78 2.25 17.01
N PRO A 126 -1.96 2.51 16.41
CA PRO A 126 -2.07 3.37 15.25
C PRO A 126 -1.57 4.79 15.56
N VAL A 127 -0.79 5.37 14.65
CA VAL A 127 -0.26 6.73 14.79
C VAL A 127 -0.96 7.64 13.78
N GLU A 128 -1.58 8.70 14.27
CA GLU A 128 -2.20 9.72 13.43
C GLU A 128 -1.14 10.66 12.83
N GLY A 129 -1.43 11.23 11.66
CA GLY A 129 -0.44 11.93 10.84
C GLY A 129 0.42 10.99 9.99
N THR A 130 -0.04 9.76 9.75
CA THR A 130 0.65 8.77 8.90
C THR A 130 -0.22 8.35 7.70
N ILE A 131 0.27 7.42 6.88
CA ILE A 131 -0.49 6.71 5.82
C ILE A 131 -1.90 6.30 6.26
N LEU A 132 -2.08 5.90 7.53
CA LEU A 132 -3.36 5.51 8.09
C LEU A 132 -4.37 6.66 8.08
N THR A 133 -3.94 7.84 8.51
CA THR A 133 -4.76 9.06 8.54
C THR A 133 -5.13 9.50 7.14
N VAL A 134 -4.13 9.59 6.24
CA VAL A 134 -4.33 10.07 4.86
C VAL A 134 -5.33 9.18 4.13
N PHE A 135 -5.17 7.85 4.24
CA PHE A 135 -6.08 6.91 3.61
C PHE A 135 -7.48 6.95 4.24
N ARG A 136 -7.59 6.94 5.58
CA ARG A 136 -8.88 7.00 6.28
C ARG A 136 -9.66 8.26 5.93
N GLU A 137 -9.04 9.43 6.08
CA GLU A 137 -9.72 10.70 5.87
C GLU A 137 -10.13 10.88 4.41
N GLY A 138 -9.25 10.51 3.47
CA GLY A 138 -9.59 10.51 2.05
C GLY A 138 -10.83 9.67 1.76
N VAL A 139 -10.83 8.39 2.19
CA VAL A 139 -11.94 7.47 1.96
C VAL A 139 -13.23 7.96 2.62
N GLN A 140 -13.17 8.42 3.87
CA GLN A 140 -14.36 8.89 4.60
C GLN A 140 -14.94 10.16 3.97
N LYS A 141 -14.12 11.19 3.71
CA LYS A 141 -14.58 12.46 3.16
C LYS A 141 -15.05 12.32 1.71
N ALA A 142 -14.41 11.46 0.92
CA ALA A 142 -14.86 11.19 -0.45
C ALA A 142 -16.19 10.42 -0.49
N ALA A 143 -16.46 9.57 0.49
CA ALA A 143 -17.73 8.85 0.59
C ALA A 143 -18.92 9.79 0.85
N GLU A 144 -18.70 10.92 1.52
CA GLU A 144 -19.72 11.94 1.79
C GLU A 144 -20.06 12.82 0.57
N LYS A 145 -19.20 12.82 -0.46
CA LYS A 145 -19.40 13.61 -1.67
C LYS A 145 -20.29 12.88 -2.69
N PRO A 146 -21.16 13.61 -3.41
CA PRO A 146 -21.95 13.03 -4.49
C PRO A 146 -21.01 12.54 -5.60
N ALA A 147 -21.20 11.30 -6.01
CA ALA A 147 -20.46 10.67 -7.10
C ALA A 147 -21.36 9.64 -7.78
N ASP A 148 -21.49 9.74 -9.10
CA ASP A 148 -22.28 8.79 -9.89
C ASP A 148 -21.39 7.74 -10.57
N THR A 149 -20.10 8.05 -10.76
CA THR A 149 -19.12 7.17 -11.41
C THR A 149 -17.84 7.03 -10.60
N LEU A 150 -16.97 6.09 -11.00
CA LEU A 150 -15.67 5.92 -10.35
C LEU A 150 -14.79 7.14 -10.54
N GLU A 151 -14.81 7.78 -11.71
CA GLU A 151 -14.06 9.01 -11.97
C GLU A 151 -14.50 10.14 -11.04
N ASP A 152 -15.81 10.29 -10.81
CA ASP A 152 -16.32 11.30 -9.87
C ASP A 152 -15.84 11.01 -8.44
N TYR A 153 -15.77 9.72 -8.06
CA TYR A 153 -15.25 9.32 -6.75
C TYR A 153 -13.75 9.57 -6.61
N PHE A 154 -12.92 9.25 -7.61
CA PHE A 154 -11.49 9.57 -7.56
C PHE A 154 -11.23 11.07 -7.59
N ALA A 155 -12.03 11.84 -8.33
CA ALA A 155 -11.98 13.31 -8.34
C ALA A 155 -12.35 13.92 -6.98
N ALA A 156 -13.11 13.20 -6.16
CA ALA A 156 -13.38 13.55 -4.77
C ALA A 156 -12.28 13.05 -3.81
N LEU A 157 -11.78 11.84 -4.00
CA LEU A 157 -10.82 11.15 -3.13
C LEU A 157 -9.44 11.78 -3.14
N ILE A 158 -8.89 12.05 -4.33
CA ILE A 158 -7.52 12.57 -4.47
C ILE A 158 -7.35 13.91 -3.74
N PRO A 159 -8.21 14.93 -3.93
CA PRO A 159 -8.08 16.19 -3.20
C PRO A 159 -8.24 16.05 -1.68
N GLU A 160 -9.09 15.14 -1.20
CA GLU A 160 -9.26 14.93 0.24
C GLU A 160 -8.04 14.23 0.87
N MET A 161 -7.40 13.33 0.13
CA MET A 161 -6.12 12.74 0.52
C MET A 161 -4.99 13.77 0.49
N GLU A 162 -4.94 14.67 -0.49
CA GLU A 162 -3.98 15.77 -0.55
C GLU A 162 -4.11 16.69 0.67
N VAL A 163 -5.33 17.13 0.99
CA VAL A 163 -5.60 17.96 2.18
C VAL A 163 -5.21 17.23 3.46
N SER A 164 -5.50 15.93 3.58
CA SER A 164 -5.10 15.15 4.76
C SER A 164 -3.58 15.01 4.86
N LEU A 165 -2.90 14.78 3.74
CA LEU A 165 -1.44 14.69 3.65
C LEU A 165 -0.76 16.00 4.04
N GLU A 166 -1.25 17.14 3.58
CA GLU A 166 -0.74 18.46 3.96
C GLU A 166 -0.89 18.75 5.46
N HIS A 167 -1.89 18.17 6.10
CA HIS A 167 -2.13 18.31 7.55
C HIS A 167 -1.37 17.30 8.41
N THR A 168 -0.67 16.30 7.84
CA THR A 168 0.09 15.34 8.66
C THR A 168 1.10 15.99 9.62
N PRO A 169 1.79 17.11 9.28
CA PRO A 169 2.68 17.78 10.22
C PRO A 169 1.96 18.39 11.42
N ASP A 170 0.68 18.75 11.30
CA ASP A 170 -0.09 19.26 12.44
C ASP A 170 -0.52 18.15 13.42
N LEU A 171 -0.52 16.90 12.96
CA LEU A 171 -0.88 15.73 13.75
C LEU A 171 0.35 15.03 14.36
N LEU A 172 1.50 15.12 13.71
CA LEU A 172 2.73 14.42 14.12
C LEU A 172 3.91 15.41 14.26
N PRO A 173 4.32 15.75 15.50
CA PRO A 173 5.35 16.76 15.75
C PRO A 173 6.67 16.54 15.03
N THR A 174 7.11 15.28 14.87
CA THR A 174 8.36 14.95 14.16
C THR A 174 8.35 15.40 12.70
N LEU A 175 7.21 15.27 12.02
CA LEU A 175 7.04 15.77 10.65
C LEU A 175 7.11 17.30 10.60
N LYS A 176 6.49 17.97 11.59
CA LYS A 176 6.52 19.43 11.72
C LYS A 176 7.92 19.99 11.96
N GLU A 177 8.68 19.36 12.84
CA GLU A 177 10.06 19.73 13.17
C GLU A 177 10.98 19.55 11.97
N ALA A 178 10.78 18.49 11.19
CA ALA A 178 11.50 18.23 9.95
C ALA A 178 11.02 19.08 8.76
N GLY A 179 9.84 19.69 8.85
CA GLY A 179 9.25 20.50 7.78
C GLY A 179 8.79 19.70 6.56
N VAL A 180 8.44 18.42 6.75
CA VAL A 180 8.00 17.50 5.69
C VAL A 180 6.62 16.91 6.01
N ILE A 181 5.97 16.36 4.99
CA ILE A 181 4.72 15.58 5.09
C ILE A 181 5.04 14.08 5.27
N ASP A 182 4.03 13.26 5.58
CA ASP A 182 4.22 11.82 5.76
C ASP A 182 4.58 11.11 4.45
N SER A 183 5.69 10.36 4.45
CA SER A 183 6.17 9.61 3.28
C SER A 183 5.20 8.49 2.87
N GLY A 184 4.63 7.76 3.83
CA GLY A 184 3.66 6.70 3.56
C GLY A 184 2.35 7.24 2.96
N GLY A 185 1.88 8.38 3.47
CA GLY A 185 0.74 9.14 2.98
C GLY A 185 0.94 9.63 1.54
N ALA A 186 2.13 10.16 1.25
CA ALA A 186 2.51 10.52 -0.12
C ALA A 186 2.54 9.29 -1.05
N GLY A 187 3.06 8.15 -0.56
CA GLY A 187 3.09 6.89 -1.28
C GLY A 187 1.70 6.36 -1.65
N ILE A 188 0.75 6.30 -0.69
CA ILE A 188 -0.60 5.81 -0.99
C ILE A 188 -1.37 6.77 -1.91
N LEU A 189 -1.16 8.08 -1.77
CA LEU A 189 -1.73 9.07 -2.70
C LEU A 189 -1.20 8.87 -4.12
N SER A 190 0.10 8.61 -4.27
CA SER A 190 0.72 8.28 -5.57
C SER A 190 0.07 7.05 -6.22
N ILE A 191 -0.16 5.99 -5.44
CA ILE A 191 -0.86 4.78 -5.90
C ILE A 191 -2.30 5.11 -6.34
N VAL A 192 -3.05 5.88 -5.54
CA VAL A 192 -4.45 6.25 -5.83
C VAL A 192 -4.55 7.09 -7.10
N ARG A 193 -3.60 8.00 -7.35
CA ARG A 193 -3.53 8.76 -8.62
C ARG A 193 -3.34 7.82 -9.82
N GLY A 194 -2.39 6.90 -9.75
CA GLY A 194 -2.20 5.89 -10.80
C GLY A 194 -3.43 4.99 -10.99
N MET A 195 -4.12 4.60 -9.92
CA MET A 195 -5.38 3.85 -10.01
C MET A 195 -6.47 4.63 -10.75
N ALA A 196 -6.58 5.94 -10.52
CA ALA A 196 -7.54 6.80 -11.22
C ALA A 196 -7.23 6.90 -12.72
N GLU A 197 -5.95 7.04 -13.09
CA GLU A 197 -5.52 7.09 -14.50
C GLU A 197 -5.89 5.83 -15.30
N ALA A 198 -6.07 4.68 -14.64
CA ALA A 198 -6.47 3.45 -15.31
C ALA A 198 -7.90 3.46 -15.82
N LEU A 199 -8.76 4.35 -15.31
CA LEU A 199 -10.16 4.46 -15.75
C LEU A 199 -10.28 5.09 -17.14
N ASP A 200 -9.33 5.96 -17.50
CA ASP A 200 -9.29 6.62 -18.82
C ASP A 200 -8.39 5.90 -19.82
N ALA A 201 -7.57 4.95 -19.35
CA ALA A 201 -6.60 4.27 -20.16
C ALA A 201 -7.19 3.12 -20.98
N THR A 202 -6.67 2.94 -22.18
CA THR A 202 -7.00 1.81 -23.07
C THR A 202 -5.86 0.82 -23.24
N ASP A 203 -4.69 1.15 -22.70
CA ASP A 203 -3.44 0.40 -22.79
C ASP A 203 -3.07 -0.22 -21.43
N ASP A 204 -2.44 -1.39 -21.48
CA ASP A 204 -1.79 -1.97 -20.32
C ASP A 204 -0.49 -1.21 -20.03
N VAL A 205 -0.20 -0.99 -18.76
CA VAL A 205 1.10 -0.43 -18.34
C VAL A 205 2.09 -1.57 -18.14
N GLU A 206 3.27 -1.42 -18.76
CA GLU A 206 4.41 -2.27 -18.45
C GLU A 206 4.78 -2.09 -16.98
N LEU A 207 4.82 -3.20 -16.26
CA LEU A 207 5.27 -3.17 -14.86
C LEU A 207 6.75 -2.82 -14.83
N PRO A 208 7.16 -1.89 -13.94
CA PRO A 208 8.57 -1.62 -13.74
C PRO A 208 9.26 -2.91 -13.31
N ASP A 209 10.48 -3.11 -13.80
CA ASP A 209 11.31 -4.22 -13.33
C ASP A 209 11.33 -4.19 -11.80
N ASN A 210 11.06 -5.34 -11.19
CA ASN A 210 11.36 -5.49 -9.79
C ASN A 210 12.89 -5.53 -9.75
N PRO A 211 13.58 -4.55 -9.13
CA PRO A 211 14.92 -4.83 -8.67
C PRO A 211 14.69 -5.92 -7.61
N ALA A 212 14.70 -7.19 -8.05
CA ALA A 212 15.07 -8.27 -7.17
C ALA A 212 16.29 -7.71 -6.45
N PRO A 213 16.31 -7.68 -5.11
CA PRO A 213 17.42 -7.10 -4.39
C PRO A 213 18.64 -7.68 -5.07
N GLU A 214 19.49 -6.81 -5.65
CA GLU A 214 20.80 -7.26 -6.09
C GLU A 214 21.28 -8.09 -4.92
N SER A 215 21.59 -9.35 -5.18
CA SER A 215 22.05 -10.23 -4.16
C SER A 215 23.34 -9.62 -3.62
N ALA A 216 23.20 -8.76 -2.62
CA ALA A 216 24.19 -8.48 -1.59
C ALA A 216 24.33 -9.77 -0.75
N HIS A 217 24.40 -10.92 -1.41
CA HIS A 217 24.79 -12.19 -0.86
C HIS A 217 26.31 -12.28 -0.99
N GLY A 218 26.98 -11.34 -0.34
CA GLY A 218 28.12 -11.75 0.47
C GLY A 218 27.60 -12.70 1.56
N PRO A 219 28.45 -13.58 2.12
CA PRO A 219 28.05 -14.35 3.30
C PRO A 219 27.49 -13.39 4.36
N VAL A 220 26.30 -13.70 4.89
CA VAL A 220 25.70 -12.94 5.97
C VAL A 220 26.71 -12.89 7.11
N ASN A 221 27.22 -11.70 7.40
CA ASN A 221 28.16 -11.54 8.50
C ASN A 221 27.39 -11.60 9.81
N LEU A 222 27.30 -12.79 10.40
CA LEU A 222 26.64 -13.02 11.69
C LEU A 222 27.33 -12.28 12.86
N ASN A 223 28.51 -11.71 12.63
CA ASN A 223 29.22 -10.86 13.60
C ASN A 223 29.09 -9.37 13.27
N ALA A 224 28.25 -8.98 12.29
CA ALA A 224 27.97 -7.56 12.02
C ALA A 224 27.19 -6.91 13.17
N PHE A 225 26.46 -7.72 13.93
CA PHE A 225 25.77 -7.34 15.16
C PHE A 225 25.97 -8.46 16.19
N THR A 226 26.29 -8.06 17.40
CA THR A 226 26.58 -8.92 18.56
C THR A 226 25.78 -8.45 19.76
N GLU A 227 25.73 -9.29 20.79
CA GLU A 227 25.06 -8.96 22.08
C GLU A 227 25.65 -7.74 22.81
N ASN A 228 26.82 -7.25 22.38
CA ASN A 228 27.51 -6.12 22.99
C ASN A 228 27.37 -4.81 22.21
N ASP A 229 26.70 -4.83 21.05
CA ASP A 229 26.50 -3.62 20.26
C ASP A 229 25.38 -2.75 20.86
N GLU A 230 25.70 -1.50 21.16
CA GLU A 230 24.71 -0.50 21.55
C GLU A 230 24.05 0.06 20.28
N LEU A 231 22.81 -0.37 20.03
CA LEU A 231 22.03 0.09 18.89
C LEU A 231 21.45 1.47 19.17
N GLU A 232 21.85 2.47 18.39
CA GLU A 232 21.31 3.83 18.48
C GLU A 232 19.86 3.92 17.99
N PHE A 233 19.49 3.08 17.03
CA PHE A 233 18.16 3.02 16.42
C PHE A 233 17.54 1.63 16.55
N GLY A 234 16.22 1.56 16.63
CA GLY A 234 15.48 0.31 16.52
C GLY A 234 15.51 -0.22 15.08
N TYR A 235 15.41 -1.54 14.90
CA TYR A 235 15.32 -2.17 13.57
C TYR A 235 13.91 -2.74 13.38
N CYS A 236 13.33 -2.55 12.19
CA CYS A 236 12.12 -3.28 11.83
C CYS A 236 12.49 -4.75 11.55
N THR A 237 11.86 -5.68 12.25
CA THR A 237 12.01 -7.13 12.00
C THR A 237 10.67 -7.72 11.62
N GLU A 238 10.61 -8.29 10.42
CA GLU A 238 9.40 -8.86 9.83
C GLU A 238 9.67 -10.32 9.46
N PHE A 239 8.78 -11.22 9.88
CA PHE A 239 8.84 -12.62 9.49
C PHE A 239 7.44 -13.15 9.17
N LEU A 240 7.34 -13.89 8.07
CA LEU A 240 6.14 -14.62 7.72
C LEU A 240 6.34 -16.11 8.04
N LEU A 241 5.76 -16.56 9.14
CA LEU A 241 5.86 -17.96 9.56
C LEU A 241 4.71 -18.78 8.99
N ARG A 242 5.01 -19.71 8.08
CA ARG A 242 4.05 -20.73 7.64
C ARG A 242 4.18 -21.97 8.51
N LEU A 243 3.23 -22.17 9.41
CA LEU A 243 3.17 -23.38 10.23
C LEU A 243 2.92 -24.61 9.34
N GLN A 244 3.69 -25.68 9.58
CA GLN A 244 3.40 -26.99 8.98
C GLN A 244 2.23 -27.64 9.70
N THR A 245 1.50 -28.51 9.01
CA THR A 245 0.34 -29.23 9.56
C THR A 245 0.72 -30.32 10.58
N SER A 246 2.00 -30.59 10.76
CA SER A 246 2.53 -31.55 11.72
C SER A 246 3.51 -30.87 12.68
N LYS A 247 3.40 -31.20 13.97
CA LYS A 247 4.48 -30.91 14.91
C LYS A 247 5.70 -31.73 14.49
N VAL A 248 6.83 -31.07 14.29
CA VAL A 248 8.12 -31.74 14.24
C VAL A 248 8.55 -31.85 15.69
N ASP A 249 8.62 -33.06 16.23
CA ASP A 249 9.30 -33.27 17.51
C ASP A 249 10.78 -32.88 17.28
N LEU A 250 11.25 -31.91 18.06
CA LEU A 250 12.66 -31.55 18.07
C LEU A 250 13.35 -32.59 18.96
N ASP A 251 14.12 -33.49 18.35
CA ASP A 251 15.02 -34.42 19.03
C ASP A 251 16.04 -33.68 19.92
#